data_AF-A0A6V2BXJ5-F1
#
_entry.id   AF-A0A6V2BXJ5-F1
#
_cell.length_a   1.000
_cell.length_b   1.000
_cell.length_c   1.000
_cell.angle_alpha   90.00
_cell.angle_beta   90.00
_cell.angle_gamma   90.00
#
_symmetry.space_group_name_H-M   'P 1'
#
loop_
_entity.id
_entity.type
_entity.pdbx_description
1 polymer ?
#
loop_
_entity_poly.entity_id
_entity_poly.type
_entity_poly.pdbx_seq_one_letter_code
_entity_poly.pdbx_strand_id
1 'polypeptide(L)'
;MADWVFTKLYKDVFADLTVDATEAKELHDKFEAANPPPDKLVSLRAMAFRIGSEFLSTDGNKDTDVAVLRAINAVVHALEKTCMLPKPIKDDSAFNDEALEDLYRQILTDGSVDQEESKELLTFFQSTPPPVSKLVSTRANAFRIGSEMLTEDKAHNVGILRAINVIVHTLEITLFKPKVYVCKVEPPPTMNVSKIGVNASIEKAVQHIWDLDVNRLTPGVDYVIDVQQGKKPYWKGDNAADPLFVRVNERVFRRPTYRTFIALLDNYKAEVGAAEVVTSQERAENKAFLKAIMQTGPMQFCHKYCRANKPDIVPADQTGFINLLHKIWFDLYSRSRGKARDSSGFEHVFVGEIKDGQISGFHNWIQLYLEEKKGNVDYKGYIKPRNYKDAETNGDDHVLTLQFSWNGVDKTVGTDFIGVSPEFEMALYTMCFLVGKEDNKVRLETKTDIFDLNIKCYTMARDKIGTSYPEALSHEEA
;
A
#
# COMPACT_ATOMS: atom_id res chain seq x y z
N MET A 1 3.01 10.40 1.14
CA MET A 1 4.08 11.30 1.64
C MET A 1 5.43 10.66 1.35
N ALA A 2 6.32 11.36 0.68
CA ALA A 2 7.57 10.76 0.21
C ALA A 2 8.62 10.69 1.34
N ASP A 3 9.34 9.57 1.44
CA ASP A 3 10.36 9.27 2.47
C ASP A 3 11.43 10.36 2.63
N TRP A 4 11.63 11.22 1.62
CA TRP A 4 12.56 12.35 1.68
C TRP A 4 12.16 13.42 2.69
N VAL A 5 10.86 13.61 2.95
CA VAL A 5 10.35 14.63 3.89
C VAL A 5 10.80 14.28 5.31
N PHE A 6 10.62 13.03 5.73
CA PHE A 6 11.07 12.56 7.04
C PHE A 6 12.59 12.45 7.14
N THR A 7 13.25 12.06 6.05
CA THR A 7 14.73 12.05 6.00
C THR A 7 15.28 13.45 6.25
N LYS A 8 14.72 14.48 5.61
CA LYS A 8 15.13 15.87 5.82
C LYS A 8 14.80 16.33 7.24
N LEU A 9 13.58 16.09 7.71
CA LEU A 9 13.15 16.41 9.07
C LEU A 9 14.12 15.84 10.13
N TYR A 10 14.49 14.57 10.01
CA TYR A 10 15.40 13.92 10.96
C TYR A 10 16.81 14.49 10.87
N LYS A 11 17.33 14.78 9.68
CA LYS A 11 18.62 15.44 9.54
C LYS A 11 18.64 16.83 10.16
N ASP A 12 17.56 17.59 10.01
CA ASP A 12 17.43 18.92 10.61
C ASP A 12 17.42 18.82 12.14
N VAL A 13 16.63 17.89 12.72
CA VAL A 13 16.58 17.64 14.17
C VAL A 13 17.92 17.18 14.73
N PHE A 14 18.61 16.27 14.04
CA PHE A 14 19.89 15.73 14.51
C PHE A 14 21.09 16.64 14.23
N ALA A 15 20.95 17.65 13.37
CA ALA A 15 21.98 18.67 13.19
C ALA A 15 21.98 19.70 14.32
N ASP A 16 20.81 20.02 14.88
CA ASP A 16 20.67 20.99 15.97
C ASP A 16 21.05 20.38 17.33
N LEU A 17 20.72 19.09 17.55
CA LEU A 17 20.94 18.33 18.80
C LEU A 17 20.32 18.95 20.07
N THR A 18 19.65 20.09 19.95
CA THR A 18 18.70 20.62 20.91
C THR A 18 17.33 20.01 20.62
N VAL A 19 16.71 19.44 21.66
CA VAL A 19 15.28 19.14 21.64
C VAL A 19 14.68 19.61 22.95
N ASP A 20 14.35 20.89 23.01
CA ASP A 20 13.60 21.49 24.09
C ASP A 20 12.08 21.19 23.97
N ALA A 21 11.29 21.70 24.92
CA ALA A 21 9.84 21.48 24.91
C ALA A 21 9.13 22.10 23.69
N THR A 22 9.69 23.18 23.14
CA THR A 22 9.17 23.87 21.95
C THR A 22 9.45 23.04 20.71
N GLU A 23 10.69 22.60 20.52
CA GLU A 23 11.10 21.76 19.39
C GLU A 23 10.39 20.40 19.41
N ALA A 24 10.20 19.81 20.60
CA ALA A 24 9.42 18.58 20.75
C ALA A 24 7.95 18.77 20.33
N LYS A 25 7.37 19.94 20.61
CA LYS A 25 6.01 20.27 20.16
C LYS A 25 5.97 20.47 18.65
N GLU A 26 6.91 21.22 18.08
CA GLU A 26 7.00 21.41 16.63
C GLU A 26 7.18 20.09 15.87
N LEU A 27 7.99 19.17 16.42
CA LEU A 27 8.18 17.85 15.86
C LEU A 27 6.87 17.05 15.85
N HIS A 28 6.12 17.09 16.95
CA HIS A 28 4.79 16.49 17.01
C HIS A 28 3.83 17.13 16.01
N ASP A 29 3.79 18.46 15.91
CA ASP A 29 2.93 19.18 14.96
C ASP A 29 3.29 18.84 13.50
N LYS A 30 4.59 18.69 13.19
CA LYS A 30 5.08 18.22 11.88
C LYS A 30 4.62 16.79 11.59
N PHE A 31 4.68 15.87 12.56
CA PHE A 31 4.15 14.52 12.40
C PHE A 31 2.62 14.48 12.27
N GLU A 32 1.90 15.29 13.05
CA GLU A 32 0.45 15.43 12.96
C GLU A 32 0.01 15.98 11.59
N ALA A 33 0.74 16.97 11.05
CA ALA A 33 0.53 17.51 9.71
C ALA A 33 0.90 16.48 8.64
N ALA A 34 1.99 15.75 8.85
CA ALA A 34 2.44 14.69 7.96
C ALA A 34 1.46 13.51 7.89
N ASN A 35 0.69 13.30 8.95
CA ASN A 35 -0.31 12.25 9.09
C ASN A 35 0.18 10.88 8.56
N PRO A 36 1.33 10.36 9.05
CA PRO A 36 1.85 9.08 8.61
C PRO A 36 0.88 7.95 9.01
N PRO A 37 0.61 6.99 8.13
CA PRO A 37 -0.24 5.86 8.48
C PRO A 37 0.47 4.96 9.50
N PRO A 38 -0.26 4.30 10.42
CA PRO A 38 0.36 3.53 11.49
C PRO A 38 1.24 2.38 11.02
N ASP A 39 1.01 1.84 9.81
CA ASP A 39 1.85 0.79 9.22
C ASP A 39 3.23 1.30 8.77
N LYS A 40 3.45 2.62 8.73
CA LYS A 40 4.76 3.25 8.49
C LYS A 40 5.55 3.50 9.76
N LEU A 41 4.95 3.37 10.95
CA LEU A 41 5.61 3.72 12.22
C LEU A 41 6.93 2.98 12.44
N VAL A 42 6.96 1.66 12.20
CA VAL A 42 8.17 0.84 12.35
C VAL A 42 9.28 1.34 11.41
N SER A 43 8.93 1.67 10.17
CA SER A 43 9.91 2.18 9.18
C SER A 43 10.40 3.59 9.51
N LEU A 44 9.54 4.47 10.02
CA LEU A 44 9.89 5.83 10.41
C LEU A 44 10.76 5.85 11.66
N ARG A 45 10.42 5.01 12.66
CA ARG A 45 11.27 4.81 13.84
C ARG A 45 12.64 4.27 13.44
N ALA A 46 12.70 3.18 12.68
CA ALA A 46 13.96 2.59 12.25
C ALA A 46 14.81 3.59 11.44
N MET A 47 14.17 4.46 10.64
CA MET A 47 14.83 5.55 9.95
C MET A 47 15.42 6.58 10.92
N ALA A 48 14.71 6.95 11.99
CA ALA A 48 15.23 7.88 13.00
C ALA A 48 16.49 7.33 13.67
N PHE A 49 16.52 6.05 14.06
CA PHE A 49 17.72 5.41 14.63
C PHE A 49 18.86 5.33 13.60
N ARG A 50 18.55 4.95 12.35
CA ARG A 50 19.56 4.87 11.29
C ARG A 50 20.18 6.24 11.01
N ILE A 51 19.38 7.28 10.81
CA ILE A 51 19.92 8.62 10.54
C ILE A 51 20.63 9.15 11.79
N GLY A 52 20.06 9.00 12.99
CA GLY A 52 20.70 9.44 14.23
C GLY A 52 22.10 8.82 14.43
N SER A 53 22.28 7.55 14.04
CA SER A 53 23.59 6.89 14.06
C SER A 53 24.66 7.55 13.19
N GLU A 54 24.26 8.25 12.12
CA GLU A 54 25.17 9.03 11.27
C GLU A 54 25.74 10.24 12.02
N PHE A 55 24.98 10.79 12.98
CA PHE A 55 25.34 11.97 13.79
C PHE A 55 26.07 11.64 15.10
N LEU A 56 26.32 10.36 15.39
CA LEU A 56 27.24 9.99 16.47
C LEU A 56 28.63 10.56 16.20
N SER A 57 29.25 11.07 17.26
CA SER A 57 30.57 11.67 17.29
C SER A 57 31.62 10.78 16.62
N THR A 58 32.52 11.40 15.86
CA THR A 58 33.66 10.69 15.24
C THR A 58 34.93 10.81 16.09
N ASP A 59 34.93 11.73 17.04
CA ASP A 59 36.01 12.04 17.98
C ASP A 59 35.77 11.47 19.39
N GLY A 60 34.70 10.70 19.58
CA GLY A 60 34.36 10.06 20.86
C GLY A 60 33.70 11.00 21.86
N ASN A 61 33.16 12.15 21.43
CA ASN A 61 32.45 13.08 22.29
C ASN A 61 31.13 12.49 22.81
N LYS A 62 31.16 12.03 24.06
CA LYS A 62 30.00 11.45 24.75
C LYS A 62 28.83 12.41 24.89
N ASP A 63 29.06 13.70 25.11
CA ASP A 63 27.96 14.66 25.29
C ASP A 63 27.15 14.81 24.00
N THR A 64 27.83 14.79 22.84
CA THR A 64 27.19 14.76 21.52
C THR A 64 26.36 13.50 21.35
N ASP A 65 26.89 12.33 21.69
CA ASP A 65 26.17 11.05 21.53
C ASP A 65 24.95 10.96 22.46
N VAL A 66 25.08 11.47 23.69
CA VAL A 66 23.94 11.59 24.62
C VAL A 66 22.87 12.52 24.04
N ALA A 67 23.25 13.63 23.40
CA ALA A 67 22.30 14.53 22.74
C ALA A 67 21.59 13.85 21.56
N VAL A 68 22.29 13.03 20.76
CA VAL A 68 21.69 12.21 19.70
C VAL A 68 20.64 11.24 20.28
N LEU A 69 20.93 10.54 21.38
CA LEU A 69 19.97 9.64 22.02
C LEU A 69 18.72 10.38 22.51
N ARG A 70 18.91 11.58 23.10
CA ARG A 70 17.78 12.43 23.52
C ARG A 70 16.91 12.84 22.33
N ALA A 71 17.54 13.26 21.23
CA ALA A 71 16.83 13.65 20.02
C ALA A 71 16.04 12.47 19.41
N ILE A 72 16.64 11.28 19.34
CA ILE A 72 15.94 10.07 18.88
C ILE A 72 14.74 9.77 19.79
N ASN A 73 14.90 9.81 21.11
CA ASN A 73 13.78 9.57 22.04
C ASN A 73 12.63 10.56 21.82
N ALA A 74 12.93 11.83 21.54
CA ALA A 74 11.91 12.83 21.22
C ALA A 74 11.16 12.50 19.91
N VAL A 75 11.87 12.07 18.86
CA VAL A 75 11.26 11.59 17.61
C VAL A 75 10.35 10.40 17.85
N VAL A 76 10.82 9.40 18.61
CA VAL A 76 10.02 8.21 18.96
C VAL A 76 8.78 8.62 19.74
N HIS A 77 8.93 9.49 20.73
CA HIS A 77 7.81 9.98 21.52
C HIS A 77 6.75 10.68 20.66
N ALA A 78 7.18 11.55 19.74
CA ALA A 78 6.28 12.23 18.82
C ALA A 78 5.55 11.25 17.90
N LEU A 79 6.26 10.25 17.35
CA LEU A 79 5.67 9.19 16.53
C LEU A 79 4.61 8.38 17.28
N GLU A 80 4.92 7.92 18.49
CA GLU A 80 3.99 7.18 19.34
C GLU A 80 2.75 8.03 19.67
N LYS A 81 2.97 9.29 20.07
CA LYS A 81 1.89 10.22 20.39
C LYS A 81 0.99 10.48 19.18
N THR A 82 1.54 10.56 17.98
CA THR A 82 0.76 10.80 16.75
C THR A 82 0.05 9.55 16.25
N CYS A 83 0.68 8.37 16.32
CA CYS A 83 0.23 7.19 15.58
C CYS A 83 -0.32 6.04 16.45
N MET A 84 -0.13 6.07 17.77
CA MET A 84 -0.39 4.92 18.65
C MET A 84 -1.31 5.25 19.83
N LEU A 85 -2.00 4.23 20.33
CA LEU A 85 -2.77 4.24 21.58
C LEU A 85 -2.27 3.10 22.48
N PRO A 86 -2.22 3.30 23.79
CA PRO A 86 -2.03 2.20 24.74
C PRO A 86 -3.09 1.10 24.56
N LYS A 87 -2.68 -0.16 24.66
CA LYS A 87 -3.64 -1.27 24.85
C LYS A 87 -4.25 -1.14 26.25
N PRO A 88 -5.51 -1.58 26.45
CA PRO A 88 -6.07 -1.67 27.79
C PRO A 88 -5.29 -2.72 28.59
N ILE A 89 -4.77 -2.31 29.75
CA ILE A 89 -4.01 -3.16 30.68
C ILE A 89 -4.87 -3.34 31.93
N LYS A 90 -4.92 -4.56 32.48
CA LYS A 90 -5.58 -4.80 33.77
C LYS A 90 -4.70 -4.21 34.87
N ASP A 91 -5.25 -3.31 35.68
CA ASP A 91 -4.52 -2.54 36.70
C ASP A 91 -3.91 -3.39 37.85
N ASP A 92 -4.15 -4.70 37.86
CA ASP A 92 -3.75 -5.62 38.95
C ASP A 92 -2.35 -6.24 38.78
N SER A 93 -1.59 -5.93 37.72
CA SER A 93 -0.24 -6.47 37.55
C SER A 93 0.80 -5.68 38.34
N ALA A 94 1.52 -6.36 39.25
CA ALA A 94 2.67 -5.81 39.96
C ALA A 94 3.84 -5.58 38.99
N PHE A 95 3.84 -4.44 38.28
CA PHE A 95 4.94 -4.02 37.44
C PHE A 95 6.16 -3.69 38.29
N ASN A 96 7.28 -4.36 38.03
CA ASN A 96 8.53 -4.18 38.76
C ASN A 96 9.51 -3.32 37.94
N ASP A 97 9.71 -2.07 38.34
CA ASP A 97 10.63 -1.15 37.67
C ASP A 97 12.09 -1.62 37.79
N GLU A 98 12.48 -2.20 38.92
CA GLU A 98 13.85 -2.66 39.18
C GLU A 98 14.23 -3.83 38.26
N ALA A 99 13.35 -4.82 38.14
CA ALA A 99 13.55 -5.94 37.23
C ALA A 99 13.62 -5.51 35.75
N LEU A 100 12.88 -4.46 35.37
CA LEU A 100 12.98 -3.90 34.03
C LEU A 100 14.33 -3.21 33.79
N GLU A 101 14.82 -2.45 34.77
CA GLU A 101 16.13 -1.80 34.64
C GLU A 101 17.26 -2.82 34.52
N ASP A 102 17.21 -3.90 35.31
CA ASP A 102 18.18 -5.00 35.21
C ASP A 102 18.15 -5.66 33.82
N LEU A 103 16.96 -5.96 33.31
CA LEU A 103 16.79 -6.54 31.97
C LEU A 103 17.31 -5.61 30.88
N TYR A 104 17.04 -4.30 30.96
CA TYR A 104 17.59 -3.33 30.01
C TYR A 104 19.11 -3.26 30.08
N ARG A 105 19.70 -3.29 31.28
CA ARG A 105 21.17 -3.30 31.43
C ARG A 105 21.77 -4.55 30.82
N GLN A 106 21.16 -5.72 31.02
CA GLN A 106 21.59 -6.96 30.39
C GLN A 106 21.61 -6.83 28.87
N ILE A 107 20.47 -6.45 28.26
CA ILE A 107 20.30 -6.31 26.80
C ILE A 107 21.23 -5.25 26.19
N LEU A 108 21.55 -4.18 26.93
CA LEU A 108 22.36 -3.08 26.41
C LEU A 108 23.86 -3.30 26.62
N THR A 109 24.29 -4.31 27.39
CA THR A 109 25.71 -4.49 27.76
C THR A 109 26.60 -4.81 26.55
N ASP A 110 26.13 -5.64 25.62
CA ASP A 110 26.92 -6.10 24.47
C ASP A 110 26.65 -5.29 23.18
N GLY A 111 25.63 -4.42 23.20
CA GLY A 111 25.20 -3.64 22.04
C GLY A 111 24.61 -4.50 20.90
N SER A 112 24.24 -5.75 21.17
CA SER A 112 23.61 -6.66 20.21
C SER A 112 22.48 -7.44 20.86
N VAL A 113 21.31 -7.49 20.23
CA VAL A 113 20.18 -8.23 20.81
C VAL A 113 19.98 -9.53 20.07
N ASP A 114 20.11 -10.65 20.78
CA ASP A 114 19.88 -11.97 20.21
C ASP A 114 18.39 -12.39 20.25
N GLN A 115 18.10 -13.60 19.75
CA GLN A 115 16.73 -14.11 19.71
C GLN A 115 16.17 -14.45 21.09
N GLU A 116 17.01 -14.90 22.02
CA GLU A 116 16.59 -15.29 23.37
C GLU A 116 16.31 -14.03 24.20
N GLU A 117 17.16 -13.02 24.13
CA GLU A 117 16.95 -11.71 24.77
C GLU A 117 15.69 -11.01 24.24
N SER A 118 15.47 -11.06 22.92
CA SER A 118 14.25 -10.53 22.30
C SER A 118 12.99 -11.23 22.84
N LYS A 119 13.07 -12.54 23.08
CA LYS A 119 11.97 -13.35 23.60
C LYS A 119 11.76 -13.15 25.10
N GLU A 120 12.82 -12.96 25.86
CA GLU A 120 12.77 -12.61 27.28
C GLU A 120 12.07 -11.25 27.47
N LEU A 121 12.46 -10.25 26.69
CA LEU A 121 11.83 -8.92 26.72
C LEU A 121 10.34 -8.96 26.34
N LEU A 122 10.00 -9.76 25.31
CA LEU A 122 8.61 -9.97 24.92
C LEU A 122 7.81 -10.59 26.07
N THR A 123 8.38 -11.61 26.71
CA THR A 123 7.77 -12.35 27.82
C THR A 123 7.57 -11.45 29.04
N PHE A 124 8.54 -10.58 29.34
CA PHE A 124 8.47 -9.60 30.42
C PHE A 124 7.27 -8.66 30.25
N PHE A 125 7.15 -7.99 29.09
CA PHE A 125 6.04 -7.05 28.88
C PHE A 125 4.66 -7.72 28.79
N GLN A 126 4.60 -9.00 28.42
CA GLN A 126 3.36 -9.76 28.42
C GLN A 126 2.94 -10.22 29.83
N SER A 127 3.90 -10.59 30.66
CA SER A 127 3.65 -11.15 31.99
C SER A 127 3.46 -10.06 33.06
N THR A 128 4.24 -8.99 32.96
CA THR A 128 4.22 -7.84 33.87
C THR A 128 4.11 -6.54 33.07
N PRO A 129 2.95 -6.26 32.45
CA PRO A 129 2.78 -5.05 31.66
C PRO A 129 2.85 -3.80 32.55
N PRO A 130 3.60 -2.75 32.17
CA PRO A 130 3.58 -1.47 32.87
C PRO A 130 2.19 -0.82 32.82
N PRO A 131 1.76 -0.10 33.87
CA PRO A 131 0.55 0.69 33.80
C PRO A 131 0.67 1.76 32.72
N VAL A 132 -0.47 2.18 32.15
CA VAL A 132 -0.50 3.16 31.04
C VAL A 132 0.22 4.46 31.39
N SER A 133 0.15 4.89 32.67
CA SER A 133 0.84 6.08 33.19
C SER A 133 2.37 5.98 33.12
N LYS A 134 2.94 4.77 33.07
CA LYS A 134 4.38 4.53 33.04
C LYS A 134 4.95 4.23 31.67
N LEU A 135 4.15 4.06 30.61
CA LEU A 135 4.66 3.68 29.28
C LEU A 135 5.75 4.62 28.75
N VAL A 136 5.57 5.93 28.95
CA VAL A 136 6.54 6.95 28.53
C VAL A 136 7.85 6.82 29.31
N SER A 137 7.78 6.63 30.63
CA SER A 137 8.97 6.43 31.46
C SER A 137 9.66 5.08 31.20
N THR A 138 8.89 4.01 30.95
CA THR A 138 9.40 2.68 30.57
C THR A 138 10.24 2.76 29.29
N ARG A 139 9.79 3.52 28.29
CA ARG A 139 10.58 3.78 27.07
C ARG A 139 11.78 4.67 27.35
N ALA A 140 11.59 5.78 28.07
CA ALA A 140 12.65 6.74 28.36
C ALA A 140 13.81 6.11 29.16
N ASN A 141 13.52 5.13 30.02
CA ASN A 141 14.53 4.37 30.77
C ASN A 141 15.51 3.62 29.86
N ALA A 142 15.06 3.07 28.73
CA ALA A 142 15.96 2.42 27.77
C ALA A 142 17.00 3.40 27.20
N PHE A 143 16.57 4.63 26.88
CA PHE A 143 17.47 5.69 26.41
C PHE A 143 18.39 6.21 27.53
N ARG A 144 17.88 6.33 28.77
CA ARG A 144 18.68 6.72 29.94
C ARG A 144 19.81 5.72 30.18
N ILE A 145 19.48 4.43 30.29
CA ILE A 145 20.47 3.37 30.52
C ILE A 145 21.45 3.29 29.35
N GLY A 146 20.95 3.35 28.11
CA GLY A 146 21.82 3.39 26.93
C GLY A 146 22.80 4.56 26.96
N SER A 147 22.39 5.74 27.43
CA SER A 147 23.26 6.91 27.56
C SER A 147 24.38 6.73 28.60
N GLU A 148 24.14 5.95 29.66
CA GLU A 148 25.15 5.58 30.66
C GLU A 148 26.19 4.60 30.09
N MET A 149 25.82 3.85 29.04
CA MET A 149 26.64 2.81 28.42
C MET A 149 27.41 3.28 27.17
N LEU A 150 27.35 4.58 26.85
CA LEU A 150 28.10 5.17 25.74
C LEU A 150 29.61 5.23 26.04
N THR A 151 30.39 4.91 25.01
CA THR A 151 31.85 4.91 25.04
C THR A 151 32.41 5.90 24.01
N GLU A 152 33.73 5.98 23.88
CA GLU A 152 34.38 6.74 22.81
C GLU A 152 34.36 5.96 21.47
N ASP A 153 33.98 4.67 21.49
CA ASP A 153 33.85 3.85 20.29
C ASP A 153 32.48 4.03 19.63
N LYS A 154 32.49 4.65 18.44
CA LYS A 154 31.30 4.83 17.61
C LYS A 154 30.64 3.50 17.23
N ALA A 155 31.41 2.44 16.99
CA ALA A 155 30.84 1.15 16.60
C ALA A 155 30.01 0.54 17.74
N HIS A 156 30.54 0.59 18.97
CA HIS A 156 29.80 0.25 20.19
C HIS A 156 28.53 1.10 20.34
N ASN A 157 28.63 2.43 20.20
CA ASN A 157 27.48 3.33 20.36
C ASN A 157 26.38 3.09 19.30
N VAL A 158 26.75 2.70 18.06
CA VAL A 158 25.81 2.22 17.04
C VAL A 158 25.10 0.93 17.49
N GLY A 159 25.82 0.01 18.15
CA GLY A 159 25.26 -1.17 18.79
C GLY A 159 24.20 -0.83 19.83
N ILE A 160 24.52 0.10 20.75
CA ILE A 160 23.57 0.60 21.75
C ILE A 160 22.30 1.15 21.09
N LEU A 161 22.42 1.98 20.04
CA LEU A 161 21.24 2.48 19.31
C LEU A 161 20.39 1.36 18.70
N ARG A 162 21.01 0.31 18.16
CA ARG A 162 20.30 -0.85 17.61
C ARG A 162 19.54 -1.59 18.71
N ALA A 163 20.18 -1.83 19.85
CA ALA A 163 19.57 -2.51 20.98
C ALA A 163 18.39 -1.71 21.58
N ILE A 164 18.53 -0.38 21.73
CA ILE A 164 17.41 0.48 22.12
C ILE A 164 16.25 0.39 21.12
N ASN A 165 16.53 0.38 19.81
CA ASN A 165 15.47 0.25 18.80
C ASN A 165 14.70 -1.08 18.91
N VAL A 166 15.39 -2.19 19.26
CA VAL A 166 14.75 -3.47 19.56
C VAL A 166 13.86 -3.36 20.79
N ILE A 167 14.36 -2.74 21.87
CA ILE A 167 13.58 -2.54 23.10
C ILE A 167 12.30 -1.75 22.82
N VAL A 168 12.42 -0.60 22.16
CA VAL A 168 11.28 0.25 21.77
C VAL A 168 10.30 -0.53 20.89
N HIS A 169 10.81 -1.31 19.92
CA HIS A 169 9.97 -2.12 19.06
C HIS A 169 9.13 -3.13 19.85
N THR A 170 9.75 -3.86 20.77
CA THR A 170 9.08 -4.87 21.60
C THR A 170 8.03 -4.23 22.49
N LEU A 171 8.34 -3.07 23.07
CA LEU A 171 7.41 -2.28 23.89
C LEU A 171 6.18 -1.84 23.08
N GLU A 172 6.38 -1.33 21.86
CA GLU A 172 5.29 -0.93 20.98
C GLU A 172 4.36 -2.10 20.58
N ILE A 173 4.92 -3.24 20.13
CA ILE A 173 4.10 -4.37 19.65
C ILE A 173 3.34 -5.04 20.79
N THR A 174 3.88 -5.00 22.02
CA THR A 174 3.26 -5.61 23.20
C THR A 174 2.22 -4.69 23.82
N LEU A 175 2.53 -3.40 24.00
CA LEU A 175 1.76 -2.50 24.86
C LEU A 175 0.95 -1.45 24.11
N PHE A 176 1.15 -1.28 22.80
CA PHE A 176 0.44 -0.30 21.99
C PHE A 176 -0.36 -0.94 20.85
N LYS A 177 -1.40 -0.22 20.43
CA LYS A 177 -2.17 -0.49 19.21
C LYS A 177 -2.15 0.76 18.34
N PRO A 178 -2.19 0.63 17.01
CA PRO A 178 -2.27 1.79 16.13
C PRO A 178 -3.53 2.62 16.43
N LYS A 179 -3.40 3.95 16.40
CA LYS A 179 -4.55 4.87 16.34
C LYS A 179 -5.37 4.55 15.11
N VAL A 180 -6.68 4.83 15.19
CA VAL A 180 -7.52 4.81 14.00
C VAL A 180 -6.97 5.86 13.05
N TYR A 181 -6.41 5.40 11.94
CA TYR A 181 -5.87 6.30 10.93
C TYR A 181 -7.01 6.97 10.18
N VAL A 182 -7.10 8.29 10.32
CA VAL A 182 -7.96 9.13 9.50
C VAL A 182 -7.03 9.86 8.54
N CYS A 183 -7.18 9.61 7.25
CA CYS A 183 -6.41 10.33 6.24
C CYS A 183 -6.78 11.82 6.33
N LYS A 184 -5.85 12.67 6.78
CA LYS A 184 -5.97 14.13 6.84
C LYS A 184 -5.70 14.80 5.48
N VAL A 185 -5.77 14.05 4.38
CA VAL A 185 -6.01 14.70 3.10
C VAL A 185 -7.34 15.40 3.28
N GLU A 186 -7.36 16.74 3.14
CA GLU A 186 -8.62 17.46 3.15
C GLU A 186 -9.57 16.68 2.25
N PRO A 187 -10.74 16.24 2.75
CA PRO A 187 -11.73 15.71 1.84
C PRO A 187 -11.90 16.81 0.79
N PRO A 188 -11.85 16.48 -0.51
CA PRO A 188 -12.06 17.47 -1.54
C PRO A 188 -13.29 18.29 -1.14
N PRO A 189 -13.17 19.64 -1.20
CA PRO A 189 -14.00 20.59 -0.47
C PRO A 189 -15.43 20.11 -0.45
N THR A 190 -15.96 19.78 0.75
CA THR A 190 -17.25 19.09 0.98
C THR A 190 -17.90 18.66 -0.33
N MET A 191 -17.43 17.55 -0.89
CA MET A 191 -17.99 17.07 -2.15
C MET A 191 -19.42 16.68 -1.90
N ASN A 192 -20.30 17.64 -2.16
CA ASN A 192 -21.71 17.44 -2.14
C ASN A 192 -21.98 16.54 -3.33
N VAL A 193 -22.19 15.25 -3.08
CA VAL A 193 -22.51 14.28 -4.11
C VAL A 193 -23.72 14.78 -4.93
N SER A 194 -24.60 15.60 -4.36
CA SER A 194 -25.68 16.29 -5.09
C SER A 194 -25.23 17.40 -6.04
N LYS A 195 -24.09 18.05 -5.79
CA LYS A 195 -23.42 18.96 -6.74
C LYS A 195 -22.64 18.22 -7.83
N ILE A 196 -22.16 17.01 -7.55
CA ILE A 196 -21.62 16.07 -8.55
C ILE A 196 -22.77 15.45 -9.38
N GLY A 197 -23.99 15.51 -8.83
CA GLY A 197 -25.17 14.79 -9.27
C GLY A 197 -25.12 13.38 -8.69
N VAL A 198 -25.83 13.11 -7.59
CA VAL A 198 -25.94 11.74 -7.04
C VAL A 198 -26.55 10.76 -8.06
N ASN A 199 -27.25 11.31 -9.07
CA ASN A 199 -27.77 10.66 -10.27
C ASN A 199 -26.80 10.69 -11.47
N ALA A 200 -25.53 11.02 -11.27
CA ALA A 200 -24.58 11.19 -12.35
C ALA A 200 -24.30 9.85 -13.04
N SER A 201 -24.26 9.92 -14.38
CA SER A 201 -23.75 8.89 -15.25
C SER A 201 -22.44 8.33 -14.69
N ILE A 202 -22.27 7.01 -14.76
CA ILE A 202 -21.05 6.30 -14.35
C ILE A 202 -19.80 6.94 -14.96
N GLU A 203 -19.90 7.48 -16.18
CA GLU A 203 -18.89 8.29 -16.85
C GLU A 203 -18.29 9.40 -15.98
N LYS A 204 -19.13 10.27 -15.39
CA LYS A 204 -18.64 11.36 -14.53
C LYS A 204 -18.03 10.84 -13.24
N ALA A 205 -18.55 9.72 -12.73
CA ALA A 205 -17.99 9.06 -11.55
C ALA A 205 -16.58 8.51 -11.85
N VAL A 206 -16.35 7.97 -13.04
CA VAL A 206 -15.05 7.48 -13.50
C VAL A 206 -14.03 8.62 -13.63
N GLN A 207 -14.38 9.72 -14.30
CA GLN A 207 -13.50 10.90 -14.34
C GLN A 207 -13.15 11.39 -12.93
N HIS A 208 -14.13 11.35 -12.04
CA HIS A 208 -13.90 11.85 -10.70
C HIS A 208 -12.97 10.96 -9.86
N ILE A 209 -13.10 9.62 -9.92
CA ILE A 209 -12.13 8.75 -9.24
C ILE A 209 -10.74 8.84 -9.87
N TRP A 210 -10.64 9.17 -11.16
CA TRP A 210 -9.37 9.46 -11.81
C TRP A 210 -8.71 10.69 -11.18
N ASP A 211 -9.44 11.76 -10.97
CA ASP A 211 -8.91 12.98 -10.33
C ASP A 211 -8.51 12.75 -8.87
N LEU A 212 -9.17 11.82 -8.18
CA LEU A 212 -8.89 11.45 -6.79
C LEU A 212 -7.72 10.46 -6.62
N ASP A 213 -7.23 9.85 -7.70
CA ASP A 213 -6.17 8.85 -7.64
C ASP A 213 -4.79 9.49 -7.44
N VAL A 214 -4.54 9.96 -6.22
CA VAL A 214 -3.26 10.54 -5.78
C VAL A 214 -2.10 9.53 -5.74
N ASN A 215 -2.41 8.23 -5.84
CA ASN A 215 -1.41 7.16 -5.83
C ASN A 215 -1.05 6.68 -7.24
N ARG A 216 -1.72 7.18 -8.28
CA ARG A 216 -1.33 7.00 -9.69
C ARG A 216 0.14 7.39 -9.89
N LEU A 217 0.83 6.60 -10.70
CA LEU A 217 2.21 6.83 -11.09
C LEU A 217 2.30 7.82 -12.24
N THR A 218 3.34 8.65 -12.22
CA THR A 218 3.59 9.64 -13.27
C THR A 218 4.56 9.09 -14.32
N PRO A 219 4.19 9.06 -15.62
CA PRO A 219 5.12 8.73 -16.71
C PRO A 219 6.39 9.58 -16.67
N GLY A 220 7.53 9.01 -17.10
CA GLY A 220 8.85 9.64 -17.06
C GLY A 220 9.47 9.77 -15.67
N VAL A 221 8.66 9.83 -14.61
CA VAL A 221 9.11 9.97 -13.21
C VAL A 221 9.10 8.61 -12.51
N ASP A 222 7.91 8.08 -12.27
CA ASP A 222 7.69 6.84 -11.53
C ASP A 222 7.91 5.61 -12.40
N TYR A 223 7.62 5.69 -13.71
CA TYR A 223 7.87 4.63 -14.67
C TYR A 223 8.25 5.17 -16.05
N VAL A 224 8.86 4.32 -16.88
CA VAL A 224 9.14 4.55 -18.29
C VAL A 224 8.78 3.27 -19.03
N ILE A 225 7.97 3.40 -20.08
CA ILE A 225 7.64 2.32 -21.00
C ILE A 225 8.20 2.61 -22.40
N ASP A 226 8.48 1.55 -23.14
CA ASP A 226 8.77 1.61 -24.57
C ASP A 226 7.66 0.90 -25.34
N VAL A 227 6.76 1.71 -25.92
CA VAL A 227 5.60 1.20 -26.66
C VAL A 227 5.97 0.54 -27.98
N GLN A 228 7.17 0.79 -28.51
CA GLN A 228 7.70 0.19 -29.74
C GLN A 228 6.74 0.35 -30.93
N GLN A 229 6.55 -0.68 -31.77
CA GLN A 229 5.77 -0.56 -33.01
C GLN A 229 4.34 -1.05 -32.87
N GLY A 230 3.41 -0.29 -33.47
CA GLY A 230 2.01 -0.67 -33.56
C GLY A 230 1.76 -1.80 -34.55
N LYS A 231 0.73 -2.61 -34.30
CA LYS A 231 0.35 -3.73 -35.14
C LYS A 231 -1.17 -3.90 -35.25
N LYS A 232 -1.59 -4.82 -36.13
CA LYS A 232 -3.01 -5.20 -36.27
C LYS A 232 -3.35 -6.37 -35.34
N PRO A 233 -4.59 -6.45 -34.80
CA PRO A 233 -4.98 -7.50 -33.84
C PRO A 233 -4.77 -8.95 -34.29
N TYR A 234 -4.90 -9.20 -35.59
CA TYR A 234 -4.77 -10.54 -36.18
C TYR A 234 -3.33 -10.88 -36.60
N TRP A 235 -2.38 -9.96 -36.46
CA TRP A 235 -0.97 -10.21 -36.74
C TRP A 235 -0.31 -10.85 -35.53
N LYS A 236 0.31 -12.01 -35.73
CA LYS A 236 1.02 -12.77 -34.69
C LYS A 236 2.52 -12.53 -34.64
N GLY A 237 3.09 -11.88 -35.66
CA GLY A 237 4.52 -11.57 -35.71
C GLY A 237 4.89 -10.56 -34.63
N ASP A 238 6.11 -10.64 -34.11
CA ASP A 238 6.57 -9.76 -33.04
C ASP A 238 6.96 -8.38 -33.59
N ASN A 239 6.38 -7.33 -33.00
CA ASN A 239 6.64 -5.92 -33.32
C ASN A 239 7.30 -5.17 -32.15
N ALA A 240 7.68 -5.89 -31.09
CA ALA A 240 8.31 -5.36 -29.91
C ALA A 240 9.46 -6.28 -29.47
N ALA A 241 10.67 -5.97 -29.94
CA ALA A 241 11.86 -6.78 -29.62
C ALA A 241 12.31 -6.63 -28.15
N ASP A 242 11.89 -5.56 -27.48
CA ASP A 242 12.27 -5.23 -26.11
C ASP A 242 11.04 -5.34 -25.16
N PRO A 243 11.25 -5.46 -23.83
CA PRO A 243 10.16 -5.39 -22.86
C PRO A 243 9.39 -4.07 -22.91
N LEU A 244 8.09 -4.07 -22.58
CA LEU A 244 7.28 -2.86 -22.48
C LEU A 244 7.80 -1.95 -21.37
N PHE A 245 8.08 -2.50 -20.18
CA PHE A 245 8.50 -1.71 -19.03
C PHE A 245 10.02 -1.56 -18.97
N VAL A 246 10.54 -0.45 -19.51
CA VAL A 246 11.96 -0.09 -19.41
C VAL A 246 12.37 0.11 -17.95
N ARG A 247 11.52 0.78 -17.17
CA ARG A 247 11.77 1.02 -15.73
C ARG A 247 10.48 1.26 -14.98
N VAL A 248 10.35 0.65 -13.81
CA VAL A 248 9.39 1.08 -12.77
C VAL A 248 10.17 1.37 -11.49
N ASN A 249 9.94 2.53 -10.87
CA ASN A 249 10.57 2.91 -9.61
C ASN A 249 10.02 2.03 -8.47
N GLU A 250 10.75 0.99 -8.09
CA GLU A 250 10.29 0.00 -7.10
C GLU A 250 9.95 0.60 -5.72
N ARG A 251 10.38 1.82 -5.41
CA ARG A 251 9.96 2.51 -4.18
C ARG A 251 8.45 2.72 -4.12
N VAL A 252 7.76 2.80 -5.26
CA VAL A 252 6.30 2.93 -5.33
C VAL A 252 5.60 1.70 -4.76
N PHE A 253 6.19 0.51 -4.89
CA PHE A 253 5.66 -0.74 -4.34
C PHE A 253 5.75 -0.82 -2.80
N ARG A 254 6.46 0.12 -2.16
CA ARG A 254 6.46 0.27 -0.70
C ARG A 254 5.29 1.10 -0.18
N ARG A 255 4.49 1.72 -1.07
CA ARG A 255 3.25 2.40 -0.68
C ARG A 255 2.25 1.34 -0.18
N PRO A 256 1.44 1.62 0.86
CA PRO A 256 0.60 0.59 1.49
C PRO A 256 -0.35 -0.12 0.53
N THR A 257 -0.98 0.59 -0.40
CA THR A 257 -1.95 0.00 -1.35
C THR A 257 -1.28 -0.92 -2.36
N TYR A 258 -0.18 -0.49 -2.97
CA TYR A 258 0.64 -1.32 -3.86
C TYR A 258 1.23 -2.54 -3.14
N ARG A 259 1.83 -2.36 -1.96
CA ARG A 259 2.44 -3.46 -1.19
C ARG A 259 1.42 -4.55 -0.88
N THR A 260 0.25 -4.14 -0.39
CA THR A 260 -0.81 -5.09 -0.01
C THR A 260 -1.46 -5.72 -1.24
N PHE A 261 -1.56 -5.01 -2.36
CA PHE A 261 -2.01 -5.57 -3.63
C PHE A 261 -1.05 -6.63 -4.19
N ILE A 262 0.26 -6.35 -4.21
CA ILE A 262 1.27 -7.30 -4.71
C ILE A 262 1.30 -8.57 -3.85
N ALA A 263 1.17 -8.43 -2.53
CA ALA A 263 1.05 -9.58 -1.64
C ALA A 263 -0.13 -10.50 -1.99
N LEU A 264 -1.23 -9.94 -2.52
CA LEU A 264 -2.34 -10.75 -3.03
C LEU A 264 -1.97 -11.47 -4.31
N LEU A 265 -1.31 -10.81 -5.26
CA LEU A 265 -0.91 -11.41 -6.54
C LEU A 265 0.01 -12.63 -6.34
N ASP A 266 0.93 -12.57 -5.38
CA ASP A 266 1.90 -13.63 -5.11
C ASP A 266 1.28 -14.94 -4.56
N ASN A 267 0.04 -14.90 -4.09
CA ASN A 267 -0.67 -16.09 -3.60
C ASN A 267 -1.18 -16.99 -4.72
N TYR A 268 -1.26 -16.48 -5.95
CA TYR A 268 -1.99 -17.14 -7.03
C TYR A 268 -1.07 -17.78 -8.06
N LYS A 269 -1.51 -18.92 -8.60
CA LYS A 269 -0.84 -19.65 -9.70
C LYS A 269 -1.70 -19.58 -10.95
N ALA A 270 -1.05 -19.45 -12.11
CA ALA A 270 -1.74 -19.33 -13.40
C ALA A 270 -2.57 -20.57 -13.81
N GLU A 271 -2.29 -21.74 -13.23
CA GLU A 271 -2.94 -23.01 -13.55
C GLU A 271 -4.25 -23.21 -12.78
N VAL A 272 -5.31 -23.50 -13.53
CA VAL A 272 -6.66 -23.75 -13.01
C VAL A 272 -6.85 -25.22 -12.60
N GLY A 273 -7.56 -25.48 -11.49
CA GLY A 273 -8.27 -26.75 -11.29
C GLY A 273 -7.95 -27.55 -10.02
N ALA A 274 -7.12 -27.03 -9.12
CA ALA A 274 -6.99 -27.55 -7.77
C ALA A 274 -7.96 -26.82 -6.81
N ALA A 275 -8.48 -27.51 -5.80
CA ALA A 275 -9.27 -26.84 -4.77
C ALA A 275 -8.36 -25.90 -3.97
N GLU A 276 -8.62 -24.59 -4.04
CA GLU A 276 -7.88 -23.60 -3.26
C GLU A 276 -8.32 -23.65 -1.79
N VAL A 277 -7.35 -23.78 -0.88
CA VAL A 277 -7.59 -23.70 0.55
C VAL A 277 -7.14 -22.32 1.00
N VAL A 278 -8.11 -21.43 1.26
CA VAL A 278 -7.76 -20.09 1.76
C VAL A 278 -7.12 -20.19 3.14
N THR A 279 -5.85 -19.83 3.22
CA THR A 279 -5.04 -19.85 4.43
C THR A 279 -5.45 -18.72 5.40
N SER A 280 -5.00 -18.80 6.66
CA SER A 280 -5.17 -17.68 7.61
C SER A 280 -4.38 -16.44 7.17
N GLN A 281 -3.26 -16.65 6.48
CA GLN A 281 -2.41 -15.58 5.94
C GLN A 281 -3.10 -14.84 4.80
N GLU A 282 -3.63 -15.56 3.80
CA GLU A 282 -4.38 -14.95 2.68
C GLU A 282 -5.59 -14.15 3.18
N ARG A 283 -6.32 -14.67 4.18
CA ARG A 283 -7.40 -13.90 4.84
C ARG A 283 -6.89 -12.60 5.48
N ALA A 284 -5.71 -12.62 6.09
CA ALA A 284 -5.11 -11.44 6.70
C ALA A 284 -4.66 -10.43 5.63
N GLU A 285 -4.13 -10.90 4.51
CA GLU A 285 -3.71 -10.08 3.37
C GLU A 285 -4.92 -9.44 2.68
N ASN A 286 -6.01 -10.18 2.42
CA ASN A 286 -7.27 -9.64 1.91
C ASN A 286 -7.78 -8.49 2.80
N LYS A 287 -7.76 -8.70 4.12
CA LYS A 287 -8.17 -7.70 5.11
C LYS A 287 -7.23 -6.50 5.12
N ALA A 288 -5.93 -6.70 4.97
CA ALA A 288 -4.93 -5.63 4.95
C ALA A 288 -5.11 -4.76 3.69
N PHE A 289 -5.29 -5.38 2.53
CA PHE A 289 -5.54 -4.69 1.27
C PHE A 289 -6.83 -3.87 1.31
N LEU A 290 -7.96 -4.48 1.69
CA LEU A 290 -9.24 -3.77 1.79
C LEU A 290 -9.16 -2.58 2.77
N LYS A 291 -8.48 -2.74 3.90
CA LYS A 291 -8.27 -1.63 4.84
C LYS A 291 -7.41 -0.52 4.26
N ALA A 292 -6.36 -0.86 3.49
CA ALA A 292 -5.47 0.12 2.89
C ALA A 292 -6.19 0.95 1.82
N ILE A 293 -6.88 0.29 0.87
CA ILE A 293 -7.55 1.00 -0.22
C ILE A 293 -8.73 1.83 0.27
N MET A 294 -9.44 1.41 1.33
CA MET A 294 -10.57 2.18 1.88
C MET A 294 -10.18 3.50 2.54
N GLN A 295 -8.88 3.76 2.73
CA GLN A 295 -8.37 5.04 3.21
C GLN A 295 -8.19 6.08 2.10
N THR A 296 -8.40 5.69 0.85
CA THR A 296 -8.07 6.51 -0.34
C THR A 296 -9.28 7.28 -0.87
N GLY A 297 -9.02 8.35 -1.62
CA GLY A 297 -10.06 9.14 -2.30
C GLY A 297 -10.96 8.29 -3.21
N PRO A 298 -10.42 7.49 -4.15
CA PRO A 298 -11.22 6.67 -5.07
C PRO A 298 -12.22 5.75 -4.36
N MET A 299 -11.78 5.03 -3.33
CA MET A 299 -12.65 4.09 -2.62
C MET A 299 -13.67 4.76 -1.69
N GLN A 300 -13.31 5.88 -1.06
CA GLN A 300 -14.27 6.66 -0.28
C GLN A 300 -15.36 7.26 -1.17
N PHE A 301 -15.00 7.73 -2.36
CA PHE A 301 -15.98 8.19 -3.34
C PHE A 301 -16.84 7.03 -3.85
N CYS A 302 -16.23 5.90 -4.22
CA CYS A 302 -16.95 4.69 -4.63
C CYS A 302 -18.00 4.28 -3.59
N HIS A 303 -17.65 4.23 -2.30
CA HIS A 303 -18.60 3.91 -1.24
C HIS A 303 -19.80 4.86 -1.24
N LYS A 304 -19.55 6.17 -1.27
CA LYS A 304 -20.61 7.19 -1.27
C LYS A 304 -21.48 7.11 -2.54
N TYR A 305 -20.87 6.95 -3.71
CA TYR A 305 -21.55 6.84 -5.00
C TYR A 305 -22.46 5.60 -5.04
N CYS A 306 -21.92 4.43 -4.68
CA CYS A 306 -22.66 3.17 -4.65
C CYS A 306 -23.79 3.21 -3.60
N ARG A 307 -23.53 3.76 -2.40
CA ARG A 307 -24.55 3.90 -1.35
C ARG A 307 -25.71 4.76 -1.81
N ALA A 308 -25.43 5.84 -2.51
CA ALA A 308 -26.45 6.77 -2.90
C ALA A 308 -27.31 6.27 -4.07
N ASN A 309 -26.75 5.42 -4.95
CA ASN A 309 -27.48 4.79 -6.05
C ASN A 309 -28.16 3.45 -5.68
N LYS A 310 -27.63 2.75 -4.68
CA LYS A 310 -28.10 1.41 -4.25
C LYS A 310 -28.18 1.30 -2.71
N PRO A 311 -28.97 2.15 -2.03
CA PRO A 311 -29.00 2.20 -0.57
C PRO A 311 -29.51 0.91 0.10
N ASP A 312 -30.25 0.08 -0.62
CA ASP A 312 -30.76 -1.20 -0.10
C ASP A 312 -29.71 -2.32 -0.13
N ILE A 313 -28.65 -2.16 -0.93
CA ILE A 313 -27.60 -3.18 -1.14
C ILE A 313 -26.31 -2.76 -0.44
N VAL A 314 -25.97 -1.47 -0.50
CA VAL A 314 -24.67 -0.95 -0.09
C VAL A 314 -24.77 -0.40 1.33
N PRO A 315 -24.05 -0.95 2.33
CA PRO A 315 -24.14 -0.47 3.71
C PRO A 315 -23.73 1.00 3.89
N ALA A 316 -24.32 1.67 4.88
CA ALA A 316 -24.03 3.08 5.16
C ALA A 316 -22.66 3.28 5.83
N ASP A 317 -22.24 2.34 6.67
CA ASP A 317 -20.97 2.41 7.39
C ASP A 317 -19.82 1.74 6.61
N GLN A 318 -18.61 2.18 6.90
CA GLN A 318 -17.40 1.71 6.22
C GLN A 318 -17.11 0.22 6.50
N THR A 319 -17.44 -0.28 7.70
CA THR A 319 -17.21 -1.69 8.05
C THR A 319 -18.13 -2.60 7.24
N GLY A 320 -19.40 -2.25 7.14
CA GLY A 320 -20.36 -2.93 6.28
C GLY A 320 -19.94 -2.92 4.81
N PHE A 321 -19.43 -1.79 4.30
CA PHE A 321 -18.94 -1.72 2.94
C PHE A 321 -17.68 -2.58 2.70
N ILE A 322 -16.73 -2.62 3.65
CA ILE A 322 -15.58 -3.54 3.60
C ILE A 322 -16.05 -5.01 3.53
N ASN A 323 -17.06 -5.38 4.30
CA ASN A 323 -17.62 -6.73 4.27
C ASN A 323 -18.29 -7.03 2.91
N LEU A 324 -18.97 -6.05 2.32
CA LEU A 324 -19.55 -6.17 0.97
C LEU A 324 -18.45 -6.34 -0.08
N LEU A 325 -17.38 -5.55 -0.03
CA LEU A 325 -16.22 -5.70 -0.92
C LEU A 325 -15.57 -7.08 -0.75
N HIS A 326 -15.36 -7.53 0.48
CA HIS A 326 -14.85 -8.88 0.74
C HIS A 326 -15.71 -9.93 0.06
N LYS A 327 -17.04 -9.81 0.21
CA LYS A 327 -18.00 -10.72 -0.40
C LYS A 327 -17.90 -10.70 -1.94
N ILE A 328 -17.81 -9.53 -2.56
CA ILE A 328 -17.81 -9.40 -4.03
C ILE A 328 -16.51 -9.94 -4.63
N TRP A 329 -15.37 -9.61 -3.99
CA TRP A 329 -14.04 -9.78 -4.58
C TRP A 329 -13.32 -11.05 -4.11
N PHE A 330 -13.48 -11.47 -2.86
CA PHE A 330 -12.61 -12.50 -2.24
C PHE A 330 -13.32 -13.78 -1.83
N ASP A 331 -14.65 -13.79 -1.72
CA ASP A 331 -15.39 -15.03 -1.45
C ASP A 331 -15.29 -15.97 -2.66
N LEU A 332 -14.82 -17.20 -2.41
CA LEU A 332 -14.72 -18.22 -3.44
C LEU A 332 -16.09 -18.63 -4.00
N TYR A 333 -16.15 -18.82 -5.31
CA TYR A 333 -17.29 -19.39 -6.03
C TYR A 333 -16.84 -20.54 -6.94
N SER A 334 -17.81 -21.34 -7.38
CA SER A 334 -17.56 -22.45 -8.30
C SER A 334 -17.89 -22.03 -9.73
N ARG A 335 -16.98 -22.31 -10.65
CA ARG A 335 -17.11 -21.97 -12.08
C ARG A 335 -17.87 -22.99 -12.91
N SER A 336 -18.23 -24.14 -12.32
CA SER A 336 -18.97 -25.21 -13.01
C SER A 336 -19.84 -25.97 -12.03
N ARG A 337 -21.08 -26.27 -12.42
CA ARG A 337 -22.07 -26.95 -11.58
C ARG A 337 -21.48 -28.28 -11.07
N GLY A 338 -21.21 -28.38 -9.77
CA GLY A 338 -20.68 -29.58 -9.12
C GLY A 338 -19.16 -29.65 -8.92
N LYS A 339 -18.38 -28.60 -9.26
CA LYS A 339 -16.94 -28.50 -8.92
C LYS A 339 -16.69 -27.70 -7.64
N ALA A 340 -15.52 -27.90 -7.01
CA ALA A 340 -15.07 -27.14 -5.83
C ALA A 340 -15.13 -25.62 -6.05
N ARG A 341 -15.27 -24.84 -4.97
CA ARG A 341 -15.16 -23.38 -5.01
C ARG A 341 -13.67 -23.07 -5.13
N ASP A 342 -13.25 -22.61 -6.30
CA ASP A 342 -11.85 -22.60 -6.71
C ASP A 342 -11.41 -21.28 -7.33
N SER A 343 -12.26 -20.24 -7.28
CA SER A 343 -11.88 -18.93 -7.79
C SER A 343 -12.60 -17.78 -7.10
N SER A 344 -11.94 -16.62 -7.04
CA SER A 344 -12.47 -15.35 -6.55
C SER A 344 -12.59 -14.29 -7.65
N GLY A 345 -13.29 -13.18 -7.36
CA GLY A 345 -13.39 -12.05 -8.28
C GLY A 345 -12.04 -11.33 -8.46
N PHE A 346 -11.25 -11.26 -7.39
CA PHE A 346 -9.92 -10.65 -7.40
C PHE A 346 -8.98 -11.37 -8.38
N GLU A 347 -8.89 -12.70 -8.30
CA GLU A 347 -8.11 -13.50 -9.24
C GLU A 347 -8.51 -13.26 -10.69
N HIS A 348 -9.82 -13.31 -10.94
CA HIS A 348 -10.34 -13.23 -12.30
C HIS A 348 -10.01 -11.88 -12.96
N VAL A 349 -10.10 -10.80 -12.19
CA VAL A 349 -9.87 -9.44 -12.70
C VAL A 349 -8.38 -9.11 -12.76
N PHE A 350 -7.62 -9.35 -11.67
CA PHE A 350 -6.27 -8.82 -11.52
C PHE A 350 -5.15 -9.81 -11.83
N VAL A 351 -5.34 -11.11 -11.56
CA VAL A 351 -4.28 -12.12 -11.75
C VAL A 351 -4.33 -12.66 -13.18
N GLY A 352 -5.54 -12.98 -13.66
CA GLY A 352 -5.75 -13.69 -14.92
C GLY A 352 -5.48 -15.19 -14.83
N GLU A 353 -5.93 -15.92 -15.84
CA GLU A 353 -5.82 -17.39 -15.88
C GLU A 353 -5.58 -17.91 -17.29
N ILE A 354 -4.86 -19.03 -17.40
CA ILE A 354 -4.73 -19.78 -18.64
C ILE A 354 -5.69 -20.96 -18.59
N LYS A 355 -6.67 -20.97 -19.50
CA LYS A 355 -7.65 -22.03 -19.61
C LYS A 355 -7.88 -22.39 -21.07
N ASP A 356 -7.88 -23.69 -21.37
CA ASP A 356 -8.11 -24.22 -22.73
C ASP A 356 -7.21 -23.56 -23.80
N GLY A 357 -5.96 -23.24 -23.44
CA GLY A 357 -5.00 -22.57 -24.32
C GLY A 357 -5.31 -21.11 -24.62
N GLN A 358 -6.11 -20.45 -23.76
CA GLN A 358 -6.47 -19.04 -23.87
C GLN A 358 -6.24 -18.31 -22.54
N ILE A 359 -5.83 -17.06 -22.63
CA ILE A 359 -5.69 -16.17 -21.46
C ILE A 359 -7.02 -15.47 -21.22
N SER A 360 -7.61 -15.69 -20.04
CA SER A 360 -8.79 -14.97 -19.55
C SER A 360 -8.39 -14.02 -18.41
N GLY A 361 -8.99 -12.82 -18.36
CA GLY A 361 -8.54 -11.78 -17.44
C GLY A 361 -7.15 -11.25 -17.83
N PHE A 362 -6.31 -10.96 -16.83
CA PHE A 362 -4.97 -10.38 -17.03
C PHE A 362 -5.04 -8.99 -17.71
N HIS A 363 -5.57 -8.01 -16.98
CA HIS A 363 -5.76 -6.63 -17.45
C HIS A 363 -5.16 -5.56 -16.51
N ASN A 364 -4.22 -5.96 -15.67
CA ASN A 364 -3.63 -5.10 -14.65
C ASN A 364 -2.15 -4.87 -14.93
N TRP A 365 -1.75 -3.61 -15.03
CA TRP A 365 -0.37 -3.27 -15.38
C TRP A 365 0.66 -3.71 -14.34
N ILE A 366 0.29 -3.81 -13.06
CA ILE A 366 1.20 -4.28 -12.00
C ILE A 366 1.49 -5.76 -12.22
N GLN A 367 0.46 -6.57 -12.47
CA GLN A 367 0.61 -7.98 -12.83
C GLN A 367 1.41 -8.14 -14.12
N LEU A 368 1.12 -7.32 -15.15
CA LEU A 368 1.86 -7.32 -16.42
C LEU A 368 3.34 -7.05 -16.20
N TYR A 369 3.67 -5.99 -15.45
CA TYR A 369 5.05 -5.65 -15.10
C TYR A 369 5.76 -6.77 -14.33
N LEU A 370 5.10 -7.34 -13.32
CA LEU A 370 5.71 -8.39 -12.50
C LEU A 370 5.97 -9.67 -13.30
N GLU A 371 5.06 -10.07 -14.18
CA GLU A 371 5.24 -11.26 -15.03
C GLU A 371 6.22 -11.02 -16.19
N GLU A 372 6.27 -9.81 -16.76
CA GLU A 372 7.30 -9.44 -17.74
C GLU A 372 8.70 -9.47 -17.11
N LYS A 373 8.83 -8.92 -15.89
CA LYS A 373 10.08 -8.96 -15.12
C LYS A 373 10.53 -10.38 -14.78
N LYS A 374 9.59 -11.32 -14.62
CA LYS A 374 9.89 -12.76 -14.42
C LYS A 374 10.26 -13.48 -15.72
N GLY A 375 10.06 -12.86 -16.88
CA GLY A 375 10.23 -13.47 -18.20
C GLY A 375 9.06 -14.37 -18.62
N ASN A 376 7.93 -14.28 -17.92
CA ASN A 376 6.72 -15.05 -18.23
C ASN A 376 5.85 -14.35 -19.27
N VAL A 377 5.95 -13.02 -19.37
CA VAL A 377 5.27 -12.22 -20.39
C VAL A 377 6.26 -11.78 -21.46
N ASP A 378 5.82 -11.89 -22.71
CA ASP A 378 6.51 -11.44 -23.91
C ASP A 378 5.58 -10.44 -24.63
N TYR A 379 5.88 -9.15 -24.52
CA TYR A 379 5.15 -8.05 -25.15
C TYR A 379 5.40 -8.04 -26.66
N LYS A 380 4.35 -7.93 -27.47
CA LYS A 380 4.45 -8.10 -28.95
C LYS A 380 4.09 -6.84 -29.74
N GLY A 381 3.87 -5.71 -29.09
CA GLY A 381 3.47 -4.46 -29.70
C GLY A 381 2.04 -4.02 -29.36
N TYR A 382 1.78 -2.72 -29.51
CA TYR A 382 0.48 -2.10 -29.21
C TYR A 382 -0.47 -2.18 -30.41
N ILE A 383 -1.76 -2.04 -30.14
CA ILE A 383 -2.84 -2.10 -31.12
C ILE A 383 -3.57 -0.77 -31.10
N LYS A 384 -3.75 -0.16 -32.27
CA LYS A 384 -4.54 1.07 -32.39
C LYS A 384 -6.05 0.81 -32.25
N PRO A 385 -6.81 1.74 -31.67
CA PRO A 385 -8.27 1.66 -31.62
C PRO A 385 -8.88 1.48 -33.02
N ARG A 386 -9.94 0.67 -33.12
CA ARG A 386 -10.54 0.28 -34.41
C ARG A 386 -11.00 1.47 -35.26
N ASN A 387 -11.48 2.53 -34.62
CA ASN A 387 -12.13 3.65 -35.29
C ASN A 387 -11.18 4.81 -35.63
N TYR A 388 -9.93 4.77 -35.19
CA TYR A 388 -8.97 5.88 -35.35
C TYR A 388 -7.58 5.34 -35.70
N LYS A 389 -7.28 5.32 -37.00
CA LYS A 389 -5.98 4.82 -37.52
C LYS A 389 -4.82 5.78 -37.25
N ASP A 390 -5.15 7.06 -37.06
CA ASP A 390 -4.18 8.14 -36.85
C ASP A 390 -3.90 8.38 -35.36
N ALA A 391 -4.55 7.63 -34.45
CA ALA A 391 -4.19 7.67 -33.03
C ALA A 391 -2.70 7.34 -32.88
N GLU A 392 -1.96 8.28 -32.28
CA GLU A 392 -0.58 8.10 -31.88
C GLU A 392 -0.57 7.52 -30.47
N THR A 393 0.41 6.66 -30.18
CA THR A 393 0.55 6.03 -28.87
C THR A 393 1.98 6.24 -28.44
N ASN A 394 2.19 6.69 -27.21
CA ASN A 394 3.51 7.06 -26.70
C ASN A 394 3.71 6.61 -25.23
N GLY A 395 4.88 6.89 -24.68
CA GLY A 395 5.26 6.44 -23.34
C GLY A 395 4.54 7.12 -22.17
N ASP A 396 3.75 8.16 -22.46
CA ASP A 396 2.96 8.91 -21.47
C ASP A 396 1.49 8.45 -21.41
N ASP A 397 1.07 7.57 -22.31
CA ASP A 397 -0.30 7.05 -22.36
C ASP A 397 -0.64 6.19 -21.15
N HIS A 398 -1.80 6.50 -20.54
CA HIS A 398 -2.34 5.76 -19.41
C HIS A 398 -3.31 4.63 -19.79
N VAL A 399 -3.62 4.47 -21.07
CA VAL A 399 -4.46 3.38 -21.58
C VAL A 399 -3.80 2.81 -22.81
N LEU A 400 -3.45 1.52 -22.78
CA LEU A 400 -2.84 0.84 -23.91
C LEU A 400 -3.61 -0.41 -24.28
N THR A 401 -3.89 -0.59 -25.56
CA THR A 401 -4.31 -1.89 -26.09
C THR A 401 -3.06 -2.65 -26.55
N LEU A 402 -2.81 -3.80 -25.95
CA LEU A 402 -1.59 -4.58 -26.08
C LEU A 402 -1.88 -5.95 -26.69
N GLN A 403 -0.87 -6.50 -27.37
CA GLN A 403 -0.75 -7.93 -27.61
C GLN A 403 0.48 -8.45 -26.88
N PHE A 404 0.35 -9.58 -26.19
CA PHE A 404 1.45 -10.23 -25.51
C PHE A 404 1.22 -11.74 -25.44
N SER A 405 2.26 -12.51 -25.15
CA SER A 405 2.11 -13.89 -24.70
C SER A 405 2.42 -14.02 -23.22
N TRP A 406 1.73 -14.93 -22.53
CA TRP A 406 2.00 -15.27 -21.14
C TRP A 406 2.17 -16.78 -21.02
N ASN A 407 3.33 -17.22 -20.53
CA ASN A 407 3.73 -18.63 -20.46
C ASN A 407 3.55 -19.37 -21.81
N GLY A 408 3.87 -18.68 -22.92
CA GLY A 408 3.78 -19.23 -24.28
C GLY A 408 2.38 -19.25 -24.89
N VAL A 409 1.36 -18.73 -24.20
CA VAL A 409 -0.01 -18.58 -24.72
C VAL A 409 -0.24 -17.15 -25.20
N ASP A 410 -0.74 -16.96 -26.41
CA ASP A 410 -1.01 -15.62 -26.96
C ASP A 410 -2.31 -15.02 -26.42
N LYS A 411 -2.24 -13.78 -25.91
CA LYS A 411 -3.40 -12.90 -25.71
C LYS A 411 -3.47 -11.94 -26.89
N THR A 412 -4.46 -12.14 -27.76
CA THR A 412 -4.54 -11.43 -29.05
C THR A 412 -4.78 -9.93 -28.92
N VAL A 413 -5.59 -9.53 -27.93
CA VAL A 413 -5.92 -8.14 -27.60
C VAL A 413 -6.24 -8.05 -26.11
N GLY A 414 -5.63 -7.11 -25.39
CA GLY A 414 -6.09 -6.67 -24.07
C GLY A 414 -5.86 -5.18 -23.90
N THR A 415 -6.83 -4.46 -23.33
CA THR A 415 -6.61 -3.04 -22.97
C THR A 415 -6.41 -2.95 -21.48
N ASP A 416 -5.36 -2.25 -21.08
CA ASP A 416 -4.95 -2.11 -19.69
C ASP A 416 -4.77 -0.63 -19.36
N PHE A 417 -5.13 -0.24 -18.14
CA PHE A 417 -4.72 1.04 -17.58
C PHE A 417 -3.26 0.95 -17.14
N ILE A 418 -2.43 1.93 -17.50
CA ILE A 418 -1.01 1.98 -17.14
C ILE A 418 -0.78 3.02 -16.05
N GLY A 419 -0.07 2.62 -14.99
CA GLY A 419 0.34 3.50 -13.90
C GLY A 419 -0.75 3.87 -12.90
N VAL A 420 -2.03 3.53 -13.13
CA VAL A 420 -3.12 3.74 -12.17
C VAL A 420 -2.90 2.96 -10.86
N SER A 421 -3.45 3.43 -9.75
CA SER A 421 -3.31 2.70 -8.48
C SER A 421 -4.27 1.50 -8.39
N PRO A 422 -3.97 0.48 -7.54
CA PRO A 422 -4.89 -0.62 -7.29
C PRO A 422 -6.29 -0.18 -6.84
N GLU A 423 -6.37 0.87 -6.03
CA GLU A 423 -7.63 1.42 -5.53
C GLU A 423 -8.46 2.13 -6.61
N PHE A 424 -7.85 2.66 -7.67
CA PHE A 424 -8.59 3.22 -8.80
C PHE A 424 -9.34 2.11 -9.56
N GLU A 425 -8.65 1.05 -9.96
CA GLU A 425 -9.28 -0.08 -10.67
C GLU A 425 -10.32 -0.79 -9.79
N MET A 426 -10.01 -1.00 -8.50
CA MET A 426 -10.97 -1.55 -7.54
C MET A 426 -12.24 -0.69 -7.42
N ALA A 427 -12.09 0.64 -7.34
CA ALA A 427 -13.22 1.57 -7.28
C ALA A 427 -14.03 1.53 -8.59
N LEU A 428 -13.36 1.60 -9.73
CA LEU A 428 -13.96 1.57 -11.07
C LEU A 428 -14.85 0.35 -11.27
N TYR A 429 -14.28 -0.85 -11.09
CA TYR A 429 -14.99 -2.09 -11.32
C TYR A 429 -16.07 -2.33 -10.27
N THR A 430 -15.86 -1.91 -9.01
CA THR A 430 -16.91 -1.98 -7.98
C THR A 430 -18.11 -1.06 -8.32
N MET A 431 -17.86 0.15 -8.82
CA MET A 431 -18.94 1.05 -9.26
C MET A 431 -19.70 0.47 -10.45
N CYS A 432 -18.99 -0.08 -11.44
CA CYS A 432 -19.60 -0.77 -12.58
C CYS A 432 -20.46 -1.95 -12.13
N PHE A 433 -19.95 -2.78 -11.21
CA PHE A 433 -20.65 -3.96 -10.72
C PHE A 433 -21.92 -3.63 -9.93
N LEU A 434 -21.85 -2.65 -9.02
CA LEU A 434 -22.98 -2.34 -8.13
C LEU A 434 -24.03 -1.42 -8.79
N VAL A 435 -23.59 -0.47 -9.61
CA VAL A 435 -24.44 0.62 -10.13
C VAL A 435 -24.59 0.55 -11.65
N GLY A 436 -23.53 0.13 -12.35
CA GLY A 436 -23.46 0.08 -13.80
C GLY A 436 -24.16 -1.12 -14.44
N LYS A 437 -23.68 -1.49 -15.63
CA LYS A 437 -24.14 -2.61 -16.46
C LYS A 437 -22.94 -3.45 -16.89
N GLU A 438 -23.16 -4.44 -17.76
CA GLU A 438 -22.03 -5.15 -18.39
C GLU A 438 -21.20 -4.25 -19.30
N ASP A 439 -21.85 -3.32 -20.02
CA ASP A 439 -21.21 -2.31 -20.85
C ASP A 439 -21.38 -0.92 -20.22
N ASN A 440 -20.26 -0.26 -19.91
CA ASN A 440 -20.24 1.07 -19.31
C ASN A 440 -19.37 1.99 -20.16
N LYS A 441 -20.01 2.76 -21.03
CA LYS A 441 -19.33 3.76 -21.87
C LYS A 441 -18.92 4.95 -21.02
N VAL A 442 -17.65 5.31 -21.07
CA VAL A 442 -17.07 6.43 -20.32
C VAL A 442 -16.08 7.19 -21.20
N ARG A 443 -16.09 8.51 -21.13
CA ARG A 443 -15.03 9.37 -21.65
C ARG A 443 -14.10 9.70 -20.49
N LEU A 444 -12.83 9.35 -20.62
CA LEU A 444 -11.79 9.59 -19.62
C LEU A 444 -10.82 10.63 -20.17
N GLU A 445 -10.83 11.80 -19.56
CA GLU A 445 -9.89 12.87 -19.83
C GLU A 445 -8.70 12.71 -18.88
N THR A 446 -7.57 12.33 -19.45
CA THR A 446 -6.26 12.50 -18.81
C THR A 446 -5.76 13.91 -19.11
N LYS A 447 -4.68 14.34 -18.45
CA LYS A 447 -4.14 15.68 -18.68
C LYS A 447 -3.61 15.89 -20.10
N THR A 448 -3.26 14.81 -20.78
CA THR A 448 -2.59 14.78 -22.09
C THR A 448 -3.49 14.20 -23.18
N ASP A 449 -4.37 13.28 -22.81
CA ASP A 449 -5.14 12.45 -23.75
C ASP A 449 -6.58 12.25 -23.29
N ILE A 450 -7.48 12.07 -24.24
CA ILE A 450 -8.87 11.73 -24.03
C ILE A 450 -9.14 10.35 -24.63
N PHE A 451 -9.69 9.47 -23.81
CA PHE A 451 -10.03 8.10 -24.20
C PHE A 451 -11.54 7.88 -24.08
N ASP A 452 -12.21 7.50 -25.17
CA ASP A 452 -13.53 6.88 -25.04
C ASP A 452 -13.33 5.38 -24.76
N LEU A 453 -13.84 4.92 -23.63
CA LEU A 453 -13.69 3.55 -23.14
C LEU A 453 -15.05 2.88 -22.98
N ASN A 454 -15.08 1.57 -23.16
CA ASN A 454 -16.16 0.72 -22.67
C ASN A 454 -15.62 -0.14 -21.54
N ILE A 455 -16.02 0.14 -20.30
CA ILE A 455 -15.63 -0.66 -19.15
C ILE A 455 -16.55 -1.88 -19.07
N LYS A 456 -16.00 -3.03 -19.43
CA LYS A 456 -16.68 -4.32 -19.34
C LYS A 456 -16.69 -4.77 -17.89
N CYS A 457 -17.84 -5.23 -17.40
CA CYS A 457 -17.97 -5.74 -16.04
C CYS A 457 -18.98 -6.89 -15.98
N TYR A 458 -18.49 -8.13 -15.94
CA TYR A 458 -19.35 -9.31 -15.90
C TYR A 458 -19.72 -9.71 -14.46
N THR A 459 -20.86 -10.38 -14.30
CA THR A 459 -21.27 -10.95 -13.01
C THR A 459 -21.10 -12.46 -13.03
N MET A 460 -20.48 -13.01 -11.98
CA MET A 460 -20.29 -14.44 -11.76
C MET A 460 -21.06 -14.89 -10.52
N ALA A 461 -21.51 -16.16 -10.52
CA ALA A 461 -22.21 -16.78 -9.40
C ALA A 461 -23.36 -15.93 -8.80
N ARG A 462 -24.00 -15.09 -9.63
CA ARG A 462 -25.08 -14.12 -9.32
C ARG A 462 -24.69 -12.89 -8.50
N ASP A 463 -23.72 -13.00 -7.59
CA ASP A 463 -23.39 -11.92 -6.66
C ASP A 463 -21.89 -11.63 -6.50
N LYS A 464 -21.06 -12.20 -7.40
CA LYS A 464 -19.62 -11.98 -7.45
C LYS A 464 -19.24 -11.23 -8.71
N ILE A 465 -18.17 -10.44 -8.63
CA ILE A 465 -17.62 -9.81 -9.82
C ILE A 465 -16.88 -10.86 -10.66
N GLY A 466 -17.11 -10.83 -11.96
CA GLY A 466 -16.38 -11.61 -12.95
C GLY A 466 -15.33 -10.77 -13.66
N THR A 467 -14.89 -11.22 -14.84
CA THR A 467 -13.94 -10.48 -15.68
C THR A 467 -14.40 -9.03 -15.83
N SER A 468 -13.49 -8.10 -15.55
CA SER A 468 -13.76 -6.67 -15.67
C SER A 468 -12.50 -6.00 -16.20
N TYR A 469 -12.64 -5.19 -17.25
CA TYR A 469 -11.51 -4.60 -17.97
C TYR A 469 -11.98 -3.43 -18.85
N PRO A 470 -11.10 -2.47 -19.19
CA PRO A 470 -11.42 -1.45 -20.17
C PRO A 470 -11.33 -2.03 -21.59
N GLU A 471 -12.10 -1.45 -22.51
CA GLU A 471 -11.96 -1.62 -23.96
C GLU A 471 -11.83 -0.23 -24.57
N ALA A 472 -10.68 0.07 -25.20
CA ALA A 472 -10.47 1.36 -25.85
C ALA A 472 -11.28 1.46 -27.16
N LEU A 473 -12.12 2.49 -27.26
CA LEU A 473 -12.96 2.77 -28.43
C LEU A 473 -12.33 3.84 -29.34
N SER A 474 -11.72 4.87 -28.73
CA SER A 474 -11.02 5.98 -29.38
C SER A 474 -9.91 6.52 -28.46
N HIS A 475 -8.99 7.28 -29.05
CA HIS A 475 -7.91 8.00 -28.38
C HIS A 475 -7.66 9.29 -29.17
N GLU A 476 -7.72 10.42 -28.48
CA GLU A 476 -7.50 11.78 -28.99
C GLU A 476 -6.53 12.51 -28.05
N GLU A 477 -5.58 13.30 -28.56
CA GLU A 477 -4.80 14.22 -27.72
C GLU A 477 -5.72 15.36 -27.20
N ALA A 478 -5.55 15.77 -25.94
CA ALA A 478 -6.45 16.68 -25.22
C ALA A 478 -6.25 18.18 -25.54
#